data_AF-A0A7C7WI96-F1
#
_entry.id   AF-A0A7C7WI96-F1
#
_cell.length_a   1.000
_cell.length_b   1.000
_cell.length_c   1.000
_cell.angle_alpha   90.00
_cell.angle_beta   90.00
_cell.angle_gamma   90.00
#
_symmetry.space_group_name_H-M   'P 1'
#
loop_
_entity.id
_entity.type
_entity.pdbx_description
1 polymer ?
#
loop_
_entity_poly.entity_id
_entity_poly.type
_entity_poly.pdbx_seq_one_letter_code
_entity_poly.pdbx_strand_id
1 'polypeptide(L)'
;DFGLAKMLGGHDVTLTRTEQALGTAHYMAPEQIQSSSGVDHRADIYSLGVVFYEMLTGELPIGRFEPPSSKVRIDVRLDDVVLRSLASAPDRRYQHASDVKTEVETILNDDPEHRPPVPNTPNLRPSARDRLKAPAVGLVVASAVDVVATLGILLFSLRISAVASDALTIRTLIFNAVGVASLTHGTVLALGAAKMFRLRSYPIAVGASVVAILPFGPGAAISLPFGIWALIVLLTGETRAAFAAGSGRDIS
;
A
#
# COMPACT_ATOMS: atom_id res chain seq x y z
N ASP A 1 4.19 2.77 19.94
CA ASP A 1 5.56 2.25 19.99
C ASP A 1 6.43 3.33 20.61
N PHE A 2 6.91 3.11 21.84
CA PHE A 2 7.63 4.08 22.68
C PHE A 2 9.09 3.64 22.89
N GLY A 3 9.81 3.40 21.80
CA GLY A 3 11.18 2.90 21.91
C GLY A 3 11.98 3.16 20.66
N LEU A 4 12.82 4.19 20.71
CA LEU A 4 14.17 4.25 20.16
C LEU A 4 14.56 3.05 19.25
N ALA A 5 14.06 3.02 18.02
CA ALA A 5 14.66 2.23 16.95
C ALA A 5 15.89 2.99 16.45
N LYS A 6 16.93 2.90 17.26
CA LYS A 6 18.31 3.13 16.88
C LYS A 6 18.59 2.33 15.59
N MET A 7 19.29 3.00 14.68
CA MET A 7 19.94 2.47 13.46
C MET A 7 19.05 2.38 12.21
N LEU A 8 19.20 3.34 11.31
CA LEU A 8 19.75 3.12 9.95
C LEU A 8 20.44 4.41 9.50
N GLY A 9 21.64 4.26 8.94
CA GLY A 9 22.67 5.30 8.91
C GLY A 9 22.78 6.16 7.66
N GLY A 10 23.78 7.04 7.71
CA GLY A 10 24.40 7.69 6.56
C GLY A 10 23.93 9.13 6.29
N HIS A 11 24.68 10.09 6.84
CA HIS A 11 24.81 11.49 6.38
C HIS A 11 23.53 12.32 6.22
N ASP A 12 22.92 12.76 7.33
CA ASP A 12 22.23 14.08 7.46
C ASP A 12 21.74 14.36 8.91
N VAL A 13 22.61 14.12 9.91
CA VAL A 13 22.20 14.11 11.32
C VAL A 13 21.87 15.51 11.88
N THR A 14 22.31 16.58 11.24
CA THR A 14 22.16 17.94 11.79
C THR A 14 20.89 18.68 11.32
N LEU A 15 20.46 18.49 10.06
CA LEU A 15 19.22 19.07 9.52
C LEU A 15 17.98 18.36 10.06
N THR A 16 18.02 17.02 10.09
CA THR A 16 16.92 16.18 10.61
C THR A 16 16.64 16.44 12.09
N ARG A 17 17.67 16.75 12.90
CA ARG A 17 17.49 17.03 14.33
C ARG A 17 16.72 18.32 14.59
N THR A 18 16.90 19.34 13.75
CA THR A 18 16.15 20.60 13.84
C THR A 18 14.72 20.43 13.32
N GLU A 19 14.53 19.73 12.19
CA GLU A 19 13.19 19.43 11.66
C GLU A 19 12.38 18.48 12.55
N GLN A 20 13.01 17.47 13.17
CA GLN A 20 12.35 16.59 14.16
C GLN A 20 12.03 17.32 15.46
N ALA A 21 12.88 18.24 15.90
CA ALA A 21 12.61 19.09 17.07
C ALA A 21 11.43 20.04 16.81
N LEU A 22 11.36 20.62 15.61
CA LEU A 22 10.21 21.42 15.15
C LEU A 22 8.94 20.58 15.00
N GLY A 23 9.04 19.39 14.41
CA GLY A 23 7.91 18.48 14.21
C GLY A 23 7.25 18.04 15.52
N THR A 24 8.05 17.78 16.56
CA THR A 24 7.54 17.40 17.88
C THR A 24 6.89 18.59 18.62
N ALA A 25 7.37 19.82 18.38
CA ALA A 25 6.85 21.02 19.03
C ALA A 25 5.37 21.32 18.67
N HIS A 26 4.93 20.93 17.46
CA HIS A 26 3.55 21.14 17.03
C HIS A 26 2.51 20.34 17.82
N TYR A 27 2.92 19.25 18.48
CA TYR A 27 2.04 18.42 19.31
C TYR A 27 2.12 18.77 20.80
N MET A 28 3.00 19.69 21.18
CA MET A 28 3.25 20.03 22.58
C MET A 28 2.14 20.94 23.13
N ALA A 29 1.69 20.67 24.35
CA ALA A 29 0.69 21.49 25.00
C ALA A 29 1.23 22.90 25.33
N PRO A 30 0.41 23.97 25.29
CA PRO A 30 0.87 25.33 25.52
C PRO A 30 1.62 25.53 26.85
N GLU A 31 1.23 24.82 27.90
CA GLU A 31 1.89 24.84 29.20
C GLU A 31 3.28 24.20 29.16
N GLN A 32 3.50 23.16 28.36
CA GLN A 32 4.82 22.51 28.19
C GLN A 32 5.84 23.43 27.54
N ILE A 33 5.37 24.36 26.69
CA ILE A 33 6.21 25.37 26.03
C ILE A 33 6.54 26.51 27.00
N GLN A 34 5.61 26.87 27.89
CA GLN A 34 5.79 27.97 28.85
C GLN A 34 6.64 27.57 30.06
N SER A 35 6.43 26.37 30.61
CA SER A 35 7.14 25.87 31.77
C SER A 35 7.14 24.35 31.82
N SER A 36 8.29 23.76 32.11
CA SER A 36 8.38 22.32 32.39
C SER A 36 7.85 21.94 33.77
N SER A 37 7.65 22.91 34.68
CA SER A 37 7.07 22.67 36.00
C SER A 37 5.55 22.82 35.98
N GLY A 38 4.83 21.83 36.52
CA GLY A 38 3.36 21.86 36.61
C GLY A 38 2.63 21.23 35.42
N VAL A 39 3.33 20.55 34.52
CA VAL A 39 2.74 19.74 33.44
C VAL A 39 2.20 18.43 34.04
N ASP A 40 0.92 18.13 33.80
CA ASP A 40 0.29 16.88 34.18
C ASP A 40 -0.18 16.08 32.93
N HIS A 41 -0.86 14.96 33.15
CA HIS A 41 -1.34 14.07 32.08
C HIS A 41 -2.32 14.73 31.10
N ARG A 42 -2.87 15.92 31.40
CA ARG A 42 -3.72 16.66 30.47
C ARG A 42 -2.95 17.29 29.33
N ALA A 43 -1.61 17.34 29.41
CA ALA A 43 -0.77 17.66 28.27
C ALA A 43 -0.85 16.56 27.19
N ASP A 44 -0.87 15.29 27.58
CA ASP A 44 -1.04 14.17 26.64
C ASP A 44 -2.42 14.20 25.97
N ILE A 45 -3.45 14.66 26.69
CA ILE A 45 -4.80 14.85 26.11
C ILE A 45 -4.78 15.94 25.04
N TYR A 46 -4.00 17.01 25.23
CA TYR A 46 -3.82 18.03 24.19
C TYR A 46 -3.11 17.44 22.96
N SER A 47 -2.00 16.74 23.16
CA SER A 47 -1.27 16.09 22.07
C SER A 47 -2.15 15.10 21.30
N LEU A 48 -2.98 14.33 22.03
CA LEU A 48 -3.98 13.45 21.43
C LEU A 48 -5.00 14.25 20.61
N GLY A 49 -5.47 15.40 21.10
CA GLY A 49 -6.35 16.31 20.37
C GLY A 49 -5.73 16.82 19.06
N VAL A 50 -4.43 17.16 19.06
CA VAL A 50 -3.70 17.59 17.86
C VAL A 50 -3.65 16.46 16.83
N VAL A 51 -3.24 15.27 17.26
CA VAL A 51 -3.20 14.08 16.39
C VAL A 51 -4.60 13.74 15.87
N PHE A 52 -5.63 13.87 16.72
CA PHE A 52 -6.99 13.57 16.30
C PHE A 52 -7.49 14.55 15.25
N TYR A 53 -7.26 15.85 15.43
CA TYR A 53 -7.57 16.87 14.43
C TYR A 53 -6.84 16.60 13.10
N GLU A 54 -5.55 16.28 13.16
CA GLU A 54 -4.73 15.99 11.98
C GLU A 54 -5.19 14.72 11.27
N MET A 55 -5.54 13.65 11.99
CA MET A 55 -6.07 12.43 11.38
C MET A 55 -7.41 12.66 10.68
N LEU A 56 -8.25 13.55 11.21
CA LEU A 56 -9.55 13.87 10.62
C LEU A 56 -9.43 14.78 9.40
N THR A 57 -8.55 15.78 9.46
CA THR A 57 -8.51 16.89 8.48
C THR A 57 -7.31 16.84 7.53
N GLY A 58 -6.24 16.12 7.89
CA GLY A 58 -4.95 16.14 7.20
C GLY A 58 -4.10 17.38 7.48
N GLU A 59 -4.53 18.27 8.38
CA GLU A 59 -3.86 19.54 8.70
C GLU A 59 -3.60 19.66 10.20
N LEU A 60 -2.58 20.43 10.59
CA LEU A 60 -2.33 20.74 12.00
C LEU A 60 -3.21 21.93 12.48
N PRO A 61 -3.71 21.92 13.73
CA PRO A 61 -4.51 22.99 14.30
C PRO A 61 -3.64 24.18 14.75
N ILE A 62 -3.04 24.91 13.81
CA ILE A 62 -2.12 26.02 14.10
C ILE A 62 -2.88 27.35 14.13
N GLY A 63 -2.76 28.10 15.22
CA GLY A 63 -3.37 29.42 15.36
C GLY A 63 -4.90 29.36 15.40
N ARG A 64 -5.56 30.09 14.51
CA ARG A 64 -7.02 30.04 14.36
C ARG A 64 -7.37 28.98 13.30
N PHE A 65 -7.85 27.84 13.75
CA PHE A 65 -8.30 26.75 12.89
C PHE A 65 -9.83 26.59 12.96
N GLU A 66 -10.40 25.97 11.93
CA GLU A 66 -11.83 25.67 11.85
C GLU A 66 -12.13 24.30 12.47
N PRO A 67 -13.35 24.05 12.97
CA PRO A 67 -13.72 22.72 13.46
C PRO A 67 -13.61 21.64 12.36
N PRO A 68 -13.24 20.39 12.70
CA PRO A 68 -13.12 19.30 11.74
C PRO A 68 -14.32 19.11 10.81
N SER A 69 -15.56 19.19 11.33
CA SER A 69 -16.80 19.02 10.53
C SER A 69 -16.99 20.07 9.43
N SER A 70 -16.33 21.23 9.56
CA SER A 70 -16.37 22.30 8.55
C SER A 70 -15.43 22.03 7.38
N LYS A 71 -14.41 21.18 7.58
CA LYS A 71 -13.41 20.81 6.57
C LYS A 71 -13.69 19.46 5.92
N VAL A 72 -14.22 18.51 6.68
CA VAL A 72 -14.49 17.15 6.24
C VAL A 72 -15.89 16.71 6.65
N ARG A 73 -16.51 15.85 5.84
CA ARG A 73 -17.86 15.34 6.13
C ARG A 73 -17.80 14.27 7.22
N ILE A 74 -17.92 14.70 8.47
CA ILE A 74 -17.98 13.86 9.67
C ILE A 74 -19.13 14.30 10.59
N ASP A 75 -19.40 13.54 11.65
CA ASP A 75 -20.36 13.93 12.69
C ASP A 75 -19.89 15.21 13.41
N VAL A 76 -20.75 16.21 13.49
CA VAL A 76 -20.47 17.51 14.14
C VAL A 76 -20.15 17.33 15.63
N ARG A 77 -20.67 16.28 16.29
CA ARG A 77 -20.36 15.97 17.69
C ARG A 77 -18.87 15.71 17.94
N LEU A 78 -18.12 15.30 16.91
CA LEU A 78 -16.67 15.12 17.02
C LEU A 78 -15.93 16.46 17.18
N ASP A 79 -16.51 17.57 16.75
CA ASP A 79 -15.89 18.89 16.92
C ASP A 79 -15.71 19.21 18.41
N ASP A 80 -16.71 18.93 19.23
CA ASP A 80 -16.65 19.19 20.68
C ASP A 80 -15.55 18.37 21.35
N VAL A 81 -15.38 17.10 20.94
CA VAL A 81 -14.31 16.23 21.46
C VAL A 81 -12.94 16.82 21.14
N VAL A 82 -12.73 17.23 19.90
CA VAL A 82 -11.44 17.75 19.42
C VAL A 82 -11.16 19.13 20.04
N LEU A 83 -12.11 20.06 19.98
CA LEU A 83 -11.95 21.42 20.49
C LEU A 83 -11.76 21.44 22.01
N ARG A 84 -12.45 20.56 22.76
CA ARG A 84 -12.25 20.46 24.21
C ARG A 84 -10.87 19.90 24.55
N SER A 85 -10.39 18.90 23.80
CA SER A 85 -9.03 18.36 23.99
C SER A 85 -7.95 19.43 23.70
N LEU A 86 -8.20 20.30 22.72
CA LEU A 86 -7.31 21.40 22.31
C LEU A 86 -7.47 22.70 23.13
N ALA A 87 -8.26 22.70 24.21
CA ALA A 87 -8.43 23.90 25.03
C ALA A 87 -7.08 24.38 25.62
N SER A 88 -6.76 25.67 25.50
CA SER A 88 -5.46 26.17 25.97
C SER A 88 -5.26 25.98 27.47
N ALA A 89 -6.31 26.16 28.28
CA ALA A 89 -6.27 25.98 29.72
C ALA A 89 -6.52 24.49 30.10
N PRO A 90 -5.62 23.81 30.84
CA PRO A 90 -5.73 22.37 31.13
C PRO A 90 -7.01 21.97 31.88
N ASP A 91 -7.54 22.84 32.74
CA ASP A 91 -8.79 22.65 33.48
C ASP A 91 -10.04 22.60 32.58
N ARG A 92 -9.95 23.19 31.38
CA ARG A 92 -11.03 23.17 30.39
C ARG A 92 -11.00 21.94 29.49
N ARG A 93 -9.93 21.13 29.55
CA ARG A 93 -9.80 19.88 28.80
C ARG A 93 -10.57 18.75 29.47
N TYR A 94 -10.58 17.59 28.83
CA TYR A 94 -10.92 16.35 29.52
C TYR A 94 -9.95 16.11 30.67
N GLN A 95 -10.46 15.65 31.81
CA GLN A 95 -9.62 15.39 32.97
C GLN A 95 -9.00 13.99 32.89
N HIS A 96 -9.60 13.06 32.15
CA HIS A 96 -9.02 11.74 31.90
C HIS A 96 -9.13 11.36 30.41
N ALA A 97 -8.14 10.63 29.90
CA ALA A 97 -8.19 10.09 28.54
C ALA A 97 -9.35 9.09 28.33
N SER A 98 -9.82 8.44 29.42
CA SER A 98 -11.03 7.61 29.42
C SER A 98 -12.28 8.40 29.05
N ASP A 99 -12.34 9.69 29.39
CA ASP A 99 -13.48 10.55 29.09
C ASP A 99 -13.56 10.81 27.58
N VAL A 100 -12.41 11.07 26.95
CA VAL A 100 -12.29 11.20 25.48
C VAL A 100 -12.77 9.93 24.80
N LYS A 101 -12.30 8.77 25.25
CA LYS A 101 -12.71 7.47 24.72
C LYS A 101 -14.22 7.27 24.83
N THR A 102 -14.78 7.53 26.02
CA THR A 102 -16.20 7.33 26.29
C THR A 102 -17.07 8.19 25.38
N GLU A 103 -16.71 9.46 25.19
CA GLU A 103 -17.43 10.39 24.32
C GLU A 103 -17.39 9.92 22.86
N VAL A 104 -16.21 9.53 22.36
CA VAL A 104 -16.05 9.00 21.00
C VAL A 104 -16.86 7.71 20.81
N GLU A 105 -16.79 6.77 21.75
CA GLU A 105 -17.57 5.53 21.67
C GLU A 105 -19.09 5.79 21.71
N THR A 106 -19.53 6.79 22.49
CA THR A 106 -20.95 7.19 22.53
C THR A 106 -21.40 7.72 21.16
N ILE A 107 -20.62 8.61 20.54
CA ILE A 107 -20.90 9.14 19.20
C ILE A 107 -20.94 8.01 18.16
N LEU A 108 -20.05 7.02 18.26
CA LEU A 108 -20.03 5.88 17.35
C LEU A 108 -21.22 4.92 17.53
N ASN A 109 -21.76 4.80 18.75
CA ASN A 109 -22.78 3.82 19.09
C ASN A 109 -24.23 4.36 19.01
N ASP A 110 -24.45 5.68 19.12
CA ASP A 110 -25.78 6.32 19.04
C ASP A 110 -26.33 6.52 17.60
N ASP A 111 -25.61 5.98 16.61
CA ASP A 111 -25.65 6.23 15.15
C ASP A 111 -26.45 5.42 14.09
N PRO A 112 -27.73 4.98 14.19
CA PRO A 112 -28.39 4.30 13.07
C PRO A 112 -28.83 5.23 11.91
N GLU A 113 -29.05 6.53 12.12
CA GLU A 113 -29.57 7.49 11.13
C GLU A 113 -28.50 8.41 10.53
N HIS A 114 -27.40 8.67 11.24
CA HIS A 114 -26.28 9.52 10.82
C HIS A 114 -24.99 8.75 10.57
N ARG A 115 -25.06 7.41 10.45
CA ARG A 115 -24.02 6.65 9.76
C ARG A 115 -23.75 7.40 8.45
N PRO A 116 -22.58 8.03 8.25
CA PRO A 116 -22.26 8.61 6.95
C PRO A 116 -22.56 7.50 5.96
N PRO A 117 -23.33 7.76 4.87
CA PRO A 117 -23.69 6.70 3.94
C PRO A 117 -22.39 6.00 3.65
N VAL A 118 -22.24 4.73 4.07
CA VAL A 118 -20.98 4.00 4.00
C VAL A 118 -20.50 4.33 2.60
N PRO A 119 -19.46 5.16 2.41
CA PRO A 119 -19.28 5.89 1.16
C PRO A 119 -19.36 4.81 0.13
N ASN A 120 -20.41 4.84 -0.71
CA ASN A 120 -20.80 3.72 -1.57
C ASN A 120 -19.49 3.26 -2.15
N THR A 121 -18.87 2.19 -1.61
CA THR A 121 -17.40 2.11 -1.69
C THR A 121 -17.23 1.75 -3.13
N PRO A 122 -16.88 2.70 -4.02
CA PRO A 122 -17.44 2.69 -5.37
C PRO A 122 -16.96 1.41 -5.93
N ASN A 123 -17.82 0.41 -6.18
CA ASN A 123 -17.43 -1.00 -6.15
C ASN A 123 -16.06 -1.13 -6.84
N LEU A 124 -14.98 -1.18 -6.05
CA LEU A 124 -13.66 -0.82 -6.59
C LEU A 124 -13.17 -1.94 -7.52
N ARG A 125 -13.86 -3.09 -7.46
CA ARG A 125 -13.57 -4.29 -8.23
C ARG A 125 -13.82 -4.09 -9.73
N PRO A 126 -14.98 -3.60 -10.22
CA PRO A 126 -15.14 -3.18 -11.61
C PRO A 126 -14.01 -2.28 -12.11
N SER A 127 -13.75 -1.15 -11.46
CA SER A 127 -12.70 -0.19 -11.85
C SER A 127 -11.30 -0.85 -11.87
N ALA A 128 -10.93 -1.55 -10.80
CA ALA A 128 -9.64 -2.21 -10.70
C ALA A 128 -9.49 -3.34 -11.72
N ARG A 129 -10.53 -4.16 -11.94
CA ARG A 129 -10.51 -5.23 -12.96
C ARG A 129 -10.34 -4.64 -14.35
N ASP A 130 -11.06 -3.58 -14.67
CA ASP A 130 -11.00 -2.96 -15.98
C ASP A 130 -9.61 -2.39 -16.27
N ARG A 131 -8.97 -1.78 -15.27
CA ARG A 131 -7.57 -1.30 -15.37
C ARG A 131 -6.54 -2.43 -15.45
N LEU A 132 -6.80 -3.58 -14.82
CA LEU A 132 -5.87 -4.72 -14.81
C LEU A 132 -6.02 -5.67 -16.01
N LYS A 133 -7.15 -5.66 -16.71
CA LYS A 133 -7.42 -6.58 -17.84
C LYS A 133 -6.34 -6.50 -18.91
N ALA A 134 -6.05 -5.30 -19.39
CA ALA A 134 -5.10 -5.10 -20.48
C ALA A 134 -3.66 -5.49 -20.11
N PRO A 135 -3.10 -5.07 -18.95
CA PRO A 135 -1.80 -5.56 -18.52
C PRO A 135 -1.75 -7.08 -18.31
N ALA A 136 -2.79 -7.67 -17.70
CA ALA A 136 -2.86 -9.11 -17.50
C ALA A 136 -2.94 -9.90 -18.81
N VAL A 137 -3.67 -9.42 -19.82
CA VAL A 137 -3.69 -10.02 -21.16
C VAL A 137 -2.31 -9.99 -21.81
N GLY A 138 -1.58 -8.87 -21.72
CA GLY A 138 -0.21 -8.78 -22.23
C GLY A 138 0.72 -9.82 -21.61
N LEU A 139 0.62 -10.06 -20.31
CA LEU A 139 1.39 -11.10 -19.62
C LEU A 139 1.00 -12.53 -20.05
N VAL A 140 -0.29 -12.79 -20.33
CA VAL A 140 -0.74 -14.08 -20.90
C VAL A 140 -0.17 -14.28 -22.30
N VAL A 141 -0.20 -13.24 -23.14
CA VAL A 141 0.37 -13.30 -24.50
C VAL A 141 1.87 -13.56 -24.43
N ALA A 142 2.61 -12.86 -23.57
CA ALA A 142 4.04 -13.11 -23.37
C ALA A 142 4.33 -14.54 -22.90
N SER A 143 3.54 -15.05 -21.94
CA SER A 143 3.62 -16.44 -21.49
C SER A 143 3.39 -17.45 -22.62
N ALA A 144 2.38 -17.22 -23.47
CA ALA A 144 2.10 -18.08 -24.61
C ALA A 144 3.25 -18.06 -25.64
N VAL A 145 3.86 -16.89 -25.88
CA VAL A 145 5.03 -16.77 -26.76
C VAL A 145 6.22 -17.55 -26.21
N ASP A 146 6.50 -17.45 -24.91
CA ASP A 146 7.56 -18.24 -24.25
C ASP A 146 7.33 -19.75 -24.43
N VAL A 147 6.10 -20.22 -24.20
CA VAL A 147 5.76 -21.64 -24.34
C VAL A 147 5.91 -22.13 -25.79
N VAL A 148 5.34 -21.40 -26.76
CA VAL A 148 5.36 -21.80 -28.18
C VAL A 148 6.78 -21.78 -28.72
N ALA A 149 7.55 -20.72 -28.43
CA ALA A 149 8.93 -20.59 -28.89
C ALA A 149 9.83 -21.65 -28.27
N THR A 150 9.72 -21.91 -26.96
CA THR A 150 10.51 -22.98 -26.32
C THR A 150 10.15 -24.36 -26.89
N LEU A 151 8.86 -24.65 -27.11
CA LEU A 151 8.45 -25.93 -27.69
C LEU A 151 9.01 -26.09 -29.12
N GLY A 152 8.94 -25.03 -29.94
CA GLY A 152 9.52 -25.02 -31.28
C GLY A 152 11.04 -25.24 -31.26
N ILE A 153 11.76 -24.58 -30.36
CA ILE A 153 13.19 -24.76 -30.13
C ILE A 153 13.51 -26.20 -29.73
N LEU A 154 12.75 -26.78 -28.79
CA LEU A 154 12.97 -28.14 -28.31
C LEU A 154 12.71 -29.19 -29.40
N LEU A 155 11.65 -29.02 -30.19
CA LEU A 155 11.35 -29.90 -31.31
C LEU A 155 12.42 -29.82 -32.41
N PHE A 156 12.90 -28.61 -32.70
CA PHE A 156 13.98 -28.40 -33.66
C PHE A 156 15.30 -28.99 -33.16
N SER A 157 15.61 -28.83 -31.87
CA SER A 157 16.84 -29.36 -31.28
C SER A 157 16.89 -30.89 -31.31
N LEU A 158 15.75 -31.57 -31.08
CA LEU A 158 15.63 -33.01 -31.23
C LEU A 158 15.92 -33.49 -32.67
N ARG A 159 15.60 -32.69 -33.69
CA ARG A 159 15.92 -33.01 -35.10
C ARG A 159 17.41 -32.86 -35.39
N ILE A 160 18.05 -31.82 -34.85
CA ILE A 160 19.50 -31.60 -35.01
C ILE A 160 20.31 -32.67 -34.30
N SER A 161 19.95 -33.02 -33.06
CA SER A 161 20.70 -34.01 -32.27
C SER A 161 20.73 -35.40 -32.92
N ALA A 162 19.78 -35.73 -33.80
CA ALA A 162 19.79 -36.98 -34.55
C ALA A 162 20.87 -37.07 -35.65
N VAL A 163 21.48 -35.93 -36.02
CA VAL A 163 22.45 -35.81 -37.13
C VAL A 163 23.75 -35.11 -36.69
N ALA A 164 23.84 -34.70 -35.41
CA ALA A 164 24.91 -33.84 -34.89
C ALA A 164 26.12 -34.60 -34.35
N SER A 165 27.29 -33.95 -34.40
CA SER A 165 28.52 -34.39 -33.71
C SER A 165 28.47 -34.09 -32.20
N ASP A 166 29.31 -34.77 -31.40
CA ASP A 166 29.33 -34.65 -29.93
C ASP A 166 29.46 -33.20 -29.42
N ALA A 167 30.30 -32.38 -30.06
CA ALA A 167 30.47 -30.97 -29.70
C ALA A 167 29.20 -30.12 -29.97
N LEU A 168 28.47 -30.44 -31.04
CA LEU A 168 27.20 -29.78 -31.37
C LEU A 168 26.08 -30.23 -30.42
N THR A 169 26.12 -31.48 -29.95
CA THR A 169 25.20 -32.01 -28.93
C THR A 169 25.32 -31.27 -27.60
N ILE A 170 26.54 -31.01 -27.10
CA ILE A 170 26.74 -30.25 -25.85
C ILE A 170 26.18 -28.81 -25.96
N ARG A 171 26.42 -28.11 -27.07
CA ARG A 171 25.88 -26.76 -27.29
C ARG A 171 24.35 -26.76 -27.33
N THR A 172 23.76 -27.80 -27.92
CA THR A 172 22.31 -27.99 -27.99
C THR A 172 21.70 -28.23 -26.61
N LEU A 173 22.37 -28.98 -25.73
CA LEU A 173 21.94 -29.19 -24.35
C LEU A 173 21.93 -27.90 -23.53
N ILE A 174 22.97 -27.06 -23.63
CA ILE A 174 23.03 -25.75 -22.96
C ILE A 174 21.89 -24.85 -23.45
N PHE A 175 21.67 -24.80 -24.76
CA PHE A 175 20.58 -24.00 -25.34
C PHE A 175 19.20 -24.47 -24.89
N ASN A 176 18.97 -25.79 -24.84
CA ASN A 176 17.72 -26.37 -24.33
C ASN A 176 17.50 -26.04 -22.84
N ALA A 177 18.55 -26.00 -22.01
CA ALA A 177 18.43 -25.61 -20.60
C ALA A 177 17.92 -24.17 -20.44
N VAL A 178 18.39 -23.24 -21.27
CA VAL A 178 17.88 -21.85 -21.33
C VAL A 178 16.42 -21.81 -21.80
N GLY A 179 16.05 -22.66 -22.76
CA GLY A 179 14.67 -22.84 -23.20
C GLY A 179 13.74 -23.30 -22.07
N VAL A 180 14.14 -24.31 -21.30
CA VAL A 180 13.37 -24.83 -20.16
C VAL A 180 13.21 -23.76 -19.08
N ALA A 181 14.25 -22.98 -18.78
CA ALA A 181 14.13 -21.86 -17.86
C ALA A 181 13.08 -20.83 -18.35
N SER A 182 12.94 -20.62 -19.66
CA SER A 182 11.93 -19.70 -20.22
C SER A 182 10.50 -20.20 -19.97
N LEU A 183 10.26 -21.51 -19.83
CA LEU A 183 8.95 -22.03 -19.41
C LEU A 183 8.64 -21.67 -17.96
N THR A 184 9.62 -21.71 -17.06
CA THR A 184 9.42 -21.31 -15.67
C THR A 184 9.05 -19.84 -15.58
N HIS A 185 9.72 -18.98 -16.36
CA HIS A 185 9.39 -17.57 -16.51
C HIS A 185 7.95 -17.38 -17.01
N GLY A 186 7.59 -17.98 -18.15
CA GLY A 186 6.23 -17.91 -18.70
C GLY A 186 5.16 -18.41 -17.73
N THR A 187 5.45 -19.42 -16.90
CA THR A 187 4.53 -19.93 -15.88
C THR A 187 4.27 -18.90 -14.78
N VAL A 188 5.31 -18.19 -14.33
CA VAL A 188 5.18 -17.09 -13.34
C VAL A 188 4.31 -15.97 -13.91
N LEU A 189 4.48 -15.60 -15.18
CA LEU A 189 3.66 -14.58 -15.84
C LEU A 189 2.18 -14.97 -15.90
N ALA A 190 1.90 -16.22 -16.32
CA ALA A 190 0.54 -16.75 -16.37
C ALA A 190 -0.13 -16.78 -15.00
N LEU A 191 0.59 -17.18 -13.95
CA LEU A 191 0.10 -17.16 -12.57
C LEU A 191 -0.20 -15.73 -12.11
N GLY A 192 0.70 -14.78 -12.40
CA GLY A 192 0.48 -13.36 -12.13
C GLY A 192 -0.79 -12.83 -12.77
N ALA A 193 -0.95 -13.05 -14.08
CA ALA A 193 -2.14 -12.63 -14.83
C ALA A 193 -3.43 -13.27 -14.28
N ALA A 194 -3.40 -14.57 -13.97
CA ALA A 194 -4.54 -15.26 -13.38
C ALA A 194 -4.94 -14.66 -12.02
N LYS A 195 -3.97 -14.27 -11.19
CA LYS A 195 -4.20 -13.58 -9.92
C LYS A 195 -4.78 -12.18 -10.11
N MET A 196 -4.35 -11.45 -11.14
CA MET A 196 -4.90 -10.15 -11.51
C MET A 196 -6.37 -10.25 -11.95
N PHE A 197 -6.72 -11.19 -12.84
CA PHE A 197 -8.12 -11.38 -13.28
C PHE A 197 -9.06 -11.73 -12.12
N ARG A 198 -8.57 -12.53 -11.16
CA ARG A 198 -9.36 -12.96 -10.00
C ARG A 198 -9.33 -11.96 -8.84
N LEU A 199 -8.48 -10.93 -8.89
CA LEU A 199 -8.16 -10.04 -7.77
C LEU A 199 -7.81 -10.83 -6.49
N ARG A 200 -6.95 -11.83 -6.62
CA ARG A 200 -6.52 -12.70 -5.52
C ARG A 200 -5.02 -12.64 -5.31
N SER A 201 -4.57 -12.73 -4.06
CA SER A 201 -3.14 -12.81 -3.70
C SER A 201 -2.29 -11.69 -4.32
N TYR A 202 -2.46 -10.46 -3.82
CA TYR A 202 -1.67 -9.29 -4.19
C TYR A 202 -0.14 -9.55 -4.33
N PRO A 203 0.54 -10.21 -3.38
CA PRO A 203 1.99 -10.42 -3.49
C PRO A 203 2.40 -11.25 -4.71
N ILE A 204 1.58 -12.21 -5.15
CA ILE A 204 1.88 -13.03 -6.34
C ILE A 204 1.73 -12.18 -7.61
N ALA A 205 0.71 -11.34 -7.69
CA ALA A 205 0.51 -10.45 -8.84
C ALA A 205 1.64 -9.43 -8.99
N VAL A 206 2.08 -8.83 -7.88
CA VAL A 206 3.23 -7.91 -7.85
C VAL A 206 4.52 -8.64 -8.21
N GLY A 207 4.80 -9.77 -7.56
CA GLY A 207 6.03 -10.55 -7.81
C GLY A 207 6.15 -10.99 -9.27
N ALA A 208 5.06 -11.48 -9.87
CA ALA A 208 5.04 -11.83 -11.28
C ALA A 208 5.24 -10.62 -12.22
N SER A 209 4.71 -9.45 -11.84
CA SER A 209 4.93 -8.21 -12.62
C SER A 209 6.38 -7.76 -12.56
N VAL A 210 7.06 -7.92 -11.43
CA VAL A 210 8.50 -7.65 -11.30
C VAL A 210 9.31 -8.63 -12.14
N VAL A 211 8.99 -9.92 -12.10
CA VAL A 211 9.63 -10.95 -12.93
C VAL A 211 9.45 -10.63 -14.42
N ALA A 212 8.27 -10.15 -14.84
CA ALA A 212 7.98 -9.79 -16.22
C ALA A 212 8.88 -8.70 -16.82
N ILE A 213 9.46 -7.86 -15.97
CA ILE A 213 10.36 -6.76 -16.37
C ILE A 213 11.76 -7.29 -16.71
N LEU A 214 12.11 -8.49 -16.26
CA LEU A 214 13.38 -9.11 -16.59
C LEU A 214 13.42 -9.49 -18.08
N PRO A 215 14.49 -9.16 -18.82
CA PRO A 215 14.61 -9.43 -20.25
C PRO A 215 14.95 -10.91 -20.48
N PHE A 216 14.04 -11.81 -20.11
CA PHE A 216 14.24 -13.25 -20.13
C PHE A 216 13.25 -13.94 -21.07
N GLY A 217 13.77 -14.79 -21.94
CA GLY A 217 12.97 -15.53 -22.92
C GLY A 217 12.53 -14.71 -24.13
N PRO A 218 12.00 -15.37 -25.17
CA PRO A 218 11.54 -14.73 -26.40
C PRO A 218 10.33 -13.81 -26.20
N GLY A 219 9.53 -14.00 -25.14
CA GLY A 219 8.41 -13.14 -24.77
C GLY A 219 8.82 -11.80 -24.14
N ALA A 220 10.09 -11.56 -23.85
CA ALA A 220 10.59 -10.39 -23.11
C ALA A 220 10.17 -9.03 -23.71
N ALA A 221 10.14 -8.92 -25.05
CA ALA A 221 9.72 -7.70 -25.73
C ALA A 221 8.27 -7.31 -25.43
N ILE A 222 7.43 -8.30 -25.07
CA ILE A 222 6.04 -8.12 -24.66
C ILE A 222 5.96 -8.03 -23.13
N SER A 223 6.60 -8.94 -22.39
CA SER A 223 6.46 -8.99 -20.93
C SER A 223 6.98 -7.73 -20.24
N LEU A 224 8.03 -7.10 -20.77
CA LEU A 224 8.63 -5.92 -20.14
C LEU A 224 7.69 -4.71 -20.08
N PRO A 225 7.17 -4.17 -21.20
CA PRO A 225 6.29 -3.00 -21.15
C PRO A 225 5.00 -3.29 -20.37
N PHE A 226 4.45 -4.50 -20.52
CA PHE A 226 3.23 -4.90 -19.82
C PHE A 226 3.47 -5.19 -18.33
N GLY A 227 4.65 -5.66 -17.95
CA GLY A 227 5.08 -5.85 -16.57
C GLY A 227 5.23 -4.54 -15.81
N ILE A 228 5.86 -3.54 -16.45
CA ILE A 228 5.93 -2.17 -15.92
C ILE A 228 4.52 -1.60 -15.76
N TRP A 229 3.68 -1.74 -16.79
CA TRP A 229 2.31 -1.25 -16.75
C TRP A 229 1.48 -1.92 -15.64
N ALA A 230 1.56 -3.25 -15.53
CA ALA A 230 0.91 -4.01 -14.46
C ALA A 230 1.36 -3.52 -13.08
N LEU A 231 2.66 -3.30 -12.89
CA LEU A 231 3.22 -2.85 -11.63
C LEU A 231 2.71 -1.46 -11.25
N ILE A 232 2.71 -0.50 -12.18
CA ILE A 232 2.17 0.85 -11.94
C ILE A 232 0.71 0.79 -11.53
N VAL A 233 -0.10 -0.01 -12.25
CA VAL A 233 -1.52 -0.17 -11.93
C VAL A 233 -1.72 -0.82 -10.56
N LEU A 234 -0.94 -1.84 -10.22
CA LEU A 234 -0.99 -2.54 -8.93
C LEU A 234 -0.57 -1.66 -7.74
N LEU A 235 0.28 -0.66 -7.96
CA LEU A 235 0.72 0.28 -6.91
C LEU A 235 -0.33 1.34 -6.57
N THR A 236 -1.45 1.39 -7.30
CA THR A 236 -2.55 2.32 -6.99
C THR A 236 -3.34 1.87 -5.76
N GLY A 237 -3.78 2.84 -4.94
CA GLY A 237 -4.59 2.56 -3.75
C GLY A 237 -5.89 1.82 -4.06
N GLU A 238 -6.54 2.14 -5.19
CA GLU A 238 -7.76 1.48 -5.66
C GLU A 238 -7.58 -0.03 -5.86
N THR A 239 -6.52 -0.43 -6.56
CA THR A 239 -6.28 -1.85 -6.85
C THR A 239 -5.85 -2.60 -5.59
N ARG A 240 -4.97 -2.02 -4.77
CA ARG A 240 -4.56 -2.60 -3.48
C ARG A 240 -5.76 -2.89 -2.58
N ALA A 241 -6.70 -1.95 -2.49
CA ALA A 241 -7.95 -2.13 -1.76
C ALA A 241 -8.84 -3.23 -2.37
N ALA A 242 -8.92 -3.31 -3.70
CA ALA A 242 -9.71 -4.32 -4.40
C ALA A 242 -9.20 -5.76 -4.16
N PHE A 243 -7.87 -5.97 -4.10
CA PHE A 243 -7.26 -7.26 -3.76
C PHE A 243 -7.47 -7.63 -2.29
N ALA A 244 -7.40 -6.66 -1.36
CA ALA A 244 -7.68 -6.88 0.06
C ALA A 244 -9.13 -7.34 0.27
N ALA A 245 -10.09 -6.63 -0.35
CA ALA A 245 -11.50 -7.03 -0.35
C ALA A 245 -11.74 -8.39 -1.03
N GLY A 246 -10.94 -8.77 -2.03
CA GLY A 246 -11.04 -10.07 -2.71
C GLY A 246 -10.61 -11.25 -1.84
N SER A 247 -9.63 -11.05 -0.97
CA SER A 247 -9.03 -12.11 -0.15
C SER A 247 -9.87 -12.48 1.08
N GLY A 248 -10.66 -11.54 1.62
CA GLY A 248 -11.49 -11.78 2.81
C GLY A 248 -12.72 -12.69 2.62
N ARG A 249 -13.05 -13.10 1.39
CA ARG A 249 -14.21 -13.99 1.10
C ARG A 249 -13.90 -15.49 1.06
N ASP A 250 -12.62 -15.88 1.10
CA ASP A 250 -12.23 -17.30 1.08
C ASP A 250 -12.08 -17.88 2.52
N ILE A 251 -12.24 -17.06 3.56
CA ILE A 251 -12.10 -17.43 4.99
C ILE A 251 -13.45 -17.49 5.74
N SER A 252 -14.56 -17.31 5.01
CA SER A 252 -15.96 -17.40 5.48
C SER A 252 -16.67 -18.52 4.77
#